data_AF-A0A6G7VB66-F1
#
_entry.id   AF-A0A6G7VB66-F1
#
_cell.length_a   1.000
_cell.length_b   1.000
_cell.length_c   1.000
_cell.angle_alpha   90.00
_cell.angle_beta   90.00
_cell.angle_gamma   90.00
#
_symmetry.space_group_name_H-M   'P 1'
#
loop_
_entity.id
_entity.type
_entity.pdbx_description
1 polymer ?
#
loop_
_entity_poly.entity_id
_entity_poly.type
_entity_poly.pdbx_seq_one_letter_code
_entity_poly.pdbx_strand_id
1 'polypeptide(L)' 'MGVVGQTPIEQLLAARLDATGKVTIVPGPEHPRLADWKGQLDLGRLFAAGVLG' A
#
# COMPACT_ATOMS: atom_id res chain seq x y z
N MET A 1 -5.25 16.09 1.88
CA MET A 1 -3.94 15.46 1.66
C MET A 1 -3.82 14.33 2.67
N GLY A 2 -3.89 13.06 2.25
CA GLY A 2 -3.96 11.91 3.16
C GLY A 2 -2.62 11.18 3.26
N VAL A 3 -2.26 10.73 4.47
CA VAL A 3 -1.13 9.83 4.69
C VAL A 3 -1.60 8.40 4.45
N VAL A 4 -0.93 7.68 3.54
CA VAL A 4 -1.30 6.32 3.08
C VAL A 4 -1.48 5.33 4.24
N GLY A 5 -0.76 5.52 5.36
CA GLY A 5 -0.85 4.67 6.55
C GLY A 5 -2.09 4.87 7.42
N GLN A 6 -3.04 5.73 7.04
CA GLN A 6 -4.29 5.97 7.79
C GLN A 6 -5.54 5.84 6.90
N THR A 7 -5.37 5.46 5.64
CA THR A 7 -6.45 5.39 4.66
C THR A 7 -7.09 3.99 4.70
N PRO A 8 -8.42 3.89 4.76
CA PRO A 8 -9.12 2.61 4.69
C PRO A 8 -8.84 1.93 3.34
N ILE A 9 -8.70 0.60 3.34
CA ILE A 9 -8.25 -0.16 2.16
C ILE A 9 -9.18 0.02 0.95
N GLU A 10 -10.47 0.26 1.20
CA GLU A 10 -11.51 0.50 0.20
C GLU A 10 -11.30 1.82 -0.56
N GLN A 11 -10.49 2.73 -0.02
CA GLN A 11 -10.13 3.99 -0.65
C GLN A 11 -8.75 3.96 -1.31
N LEU A 12 -8.06 2.81 -1.30
CA LEU A 12 -6.78 2.65 -1.97
C LEU A 12 -6.95 2.16 -3.42
N LEU A 13 -6.15 2.74 -4.31
CA LEU A 13 -6.00 2.29 -5.70
C LEU A 13 -4.52 1.99 -5.95
N ALA A 14 -4.21 0.78 -6.42
CA ALA A 14 -2.88 0.41 -6.87
C ALA A 14 -2.78 0.65 -8.38
N ALA A 15 -1.91 1.58 -8.79
CA ALA A 15 -1.68 1.91 -10.19
C ALA A 15 -0.27 1.48 -10.64
N ARG A 16 -0.17 0.89 -11.83
CA ARG A 16 1.09 0.58 -12.49
C ARG A 16 1.08 1.10 -13.92
N LEU A 17 2.08 1.91 -14.25
CA LEU A 17 2.42 2.25 -15.62
C LEU A 17 3.44 1.23 -16.13
N ASP A 18 3.19 0.63 -17.29
CA ASP A 18 4.18 -0.22 -17.95
C ASP A 18 5.01 0.52 -19.01
N ALA A 19 6.02 -0.15 -19.54
CA ALA A 19 6.94 0.41 -20.54
C ALA A 19 6.25 0.79 -21.87
N THR A 20 5.03 0.30 -22.12
CA THR A 20 4.24 0.63 -23.32
C THR A 20 3.32 1.83 -23.11
N GLY A 21 3.31 2.40 -21.90
CA GLY A 21 2.40 3.48 -21.53
C GLY A 21 1.02 3.00 -21.08
N LYS A 22 0.80 1.69 -20.96
CA LYS A 22 -0.48 1.16 -20.45
C LYS A 22 -0.52 1.33 -18.93
N VAL A 23 -1.64 1.87 -18.45
CA VAL A 23 -1.94 1.98 -17.02
C VAL A 23 -2.87 0.84 -16.61
N THR A 24 -2.50 0.12 -15.56
CA THR A 24 -3.39 -0.83 -14.88
C THR A 24 -3.74 -0.27 -13.51
N ILE A 25 -5.02 -0.31 -13.14
CA ILE A 25 -5.54 0.14 -11.85
C ILE A 25 -6.29 -1.03 -11.21
N VAL A 26 -5.99 -1.32 -9.94
CA VAL A 26 -6.64 -2.39 -9.16
C VAL A 26 -7.13 -1.80 -7.82
N PRO A 27 -8.38 -2.06 -7.41
CA PRO A 27 -8.86 -1.69 -6.08
C PRO A 27 -8.00 -2.31 -4.97
N GLY A 28 -7.80 -1.58 -3.88
CA GLY A 28 -7.03 -2.05 -2.72
C GLY A 28 -7.38 -3.47 -2.26
N PRO A 29 -8.66 -3.81 -2.04
CA PRO A 29 -9.08 -5.15 -1.61
C PRO A 29 -8.74 -6.28 -2.60
N GLU A 30 -8.58 -5.97 -3.89
CA GLU A 30 -8.28 -6.95 -4.93
C GLU A 30 -6.76 -7.10 -5.19
N HIS A 31 -5.94 -6.22 -4.63
CA HIS A 31 -4.51 -6.26 -4.85
C HIS A 31 -3.85 -7.30 -3.91
N PRO A 32 -3.13 -8.32 -4.42
CA PRO A 32 -2.65 -9.46 -3.61
C PRO A 32 -1.81 -9.08 -2.39
N ARG A 33 -1.03 -7.99 -2.48
CA ARG A 33 -0.19 -7.51 -1.37
C ARG A 33 -0.91 -6.57 -0.41
N LEU A 34 -2.10 -6.08 -0.79
CA LEU A 34 -2.95 -5.25 0.05
C LEU A 34 -4.09 -6.05 0.68
N ALA A 35 -4.38 -7.28 0.22
CA ALA A 35 -5.34 -8.16 0.88
C ALA A 35 -5.05 -8.36 2.39
N ASP A 36 -3.77 -8.37 2.78
CA ASP A 36 -3.31 -8.44 4.19
C ASP A 36 -3.08 -7.07 4.84
N TRP A 37 -3.61 -5.99 4.25
CA TRP A 37 -3.40 -4.63 4.73
C TRP A 37 -3.99 -4.44 6.14
N LYS A 38 -3.12 -4.14 7.11
CA LYS A 38 -3.52 -3.98 8.51
C LYS A 38 -3.95 -2.57 8.89
N GLY A 39 -3.98 -1.63 7.94
CA GLY A 39 -4.43 -0.25 8.18
C GLY A 39 -3.48 0.61 9.02
N GLN A 40 -2.58 0.02 9.81
CA GLN A 40 -1.60 0.73 10.63
C GLN A 40 -0.17 0.29 10.31
N LEU A 41 0.69 1.29 10.13
CA LEU A 41 2.12 1.10 10.10
C LEU A 41 2.61 0.84 11.53
N ASP A 42 3.03 -0.40 11.81
CA ASP A 42 3.65 -0.75 13.08
C ASP A 42 5.11 -0.27 13.06
N LEU A 43 5.30 0.97 13.51
CA LEU A 43 6.63 1.59 13.62
C LEU A 43 7.56 0.76 14.53
N GLY A 44 7.02 0.10 15.56
CA GLY A 44 7.78 -0.78 16.45
C GLY A 44 8.36 -1.98 15.69
N ARG A 45 7.58 -2.60 14.81
CA ARG A 45 8.07 -3.64 13.88
C ARG A 45 9.11 -3.13 12.91
N LEU A 46 8.96 -1.91 12.38
CA LEU A 46 9.95 -1.35 11.44
C LEU A 46 11.29 -1.07 12.11
N PHE A 47 11.28 -0.56 13.35
CA PHE A 47 12.48 -0.42 14.17
C PHE A 47 13.11 -1.79 14.48
N ALA A 48 12.30 -2.77 14.89
CA ALA A 48 12.79 -4.13 15.18
C ALA A 48 13.34 -4.85 13.94
N ALA A 49 12.81 -4.55 12.74
CA ALA A 49 13.29 -5.09 11.48
C ALA A 49 14.54 -4.37 10.94
N GLY A 50 15.02 -3.30 11.60
CA GLY A 50 16.20 -2.53 11.17
C GLY A 50 15.99 -1.71 9.88
N VAL A 51 14.74 -1.53 9.44
CA VAL A 51 14.41 -0.83 8.18
C VAL A 51 14.53 0.70 8.31
N LEU A 52 14.43 1.21 9.53
CA LEU A 52 14.54 2.65 9.85
C LEU A 52 15.89 3.02 10.50
N GLY A 53 16.88 2.13 10.40
CA GLY A 53 18.23 2.32 10.96
C GLY A 53 19.26 2.75 9.91
#